data_AF-A0A0D9W4X7-F1
#
_entry.id   AF-A0A0D9W4X7-F1
#
_cell.length_a   1.000
_cell.length_b   1.000
_cell.length_c   1.000
_cell.angle_alpha   90.00
_cell.angle_beta   90.00
_cell.angle_gamma   90.00
#
_symmetry.space_group_name_H-M   'P 1'
#
loop_
_entity.id
_entity.type
_entity.pdbx_description
1 polymer ?
#
loop_
_entity_poly.entity_id
_entity_poly.type
_entity_poly.pdbx_seq_one_letter_code
_entity_poly.pdbx_strand_id
1 'polypeptide(L)'
;METPAIEQESLTIEEEYINTLHTRSHARFFFSPRKHQFDDPQQQQEEIVITPDVQRMMHKRTSSEIELAMAAYFDASAEASEICRQLLANITNTRSNYLSMDTFLASISDCATSARTTATATAMGIGCSSSNPFGGATRGSFRRVQDRFASILQAIRRSHGKVARRLRVANAVRRAWRACAVAACGAAAAASVAVPAHLLFLGLLVGPAAMALCPMALKRRRKMSTAAARSTALARLQEQLDTAAKGTYVMGRGMDTVSHLVARLSDGIERENAMARRCAERVLAGDGDGGGDGEGRLFLPVREMVSELRRSCSSSRKLAEELEEHVCLCLATIHRARVLVISEMSKQA
;
A
#
# COMPACT_ATOMS: atom_id res chain seq x y z
N MET A 1 14.57 -0.04 -41.07
CA MET A 1 14.57 0.66 -39.77
C MET A 1 13.35 0.15 -39.02
N GLU A 2 13.51 -1.02 -38.39
CA GLU A 2 12.46 -1.65 -37.59
C GLU A 2 12.59 -1.14 -36.16
N THR A 3 11.53 -0.52 -35.66
CA THR A 3 11.34 -0.17 -34.26
C THR A 3 11.03 -1.45 -33.47
N PRO A 4 11.79 -1.79 -32.40
CA PRO A 4 11.45 -2.94 -31.58
C PRO A 4 10.21 -2.61 -30.75
N ALA A 5 9.21 -3.49 -30.84
CA ALA A 5 8.07 -3.52 -29.92
C ALA A 5 8.60 -3.83 -28.52
N ILE A 6 8.39 -2.91 -27.58
CA ILE A 6 8.59 -3.18 -26.16
C ILE A 6 7.42 -4.07 -25.74
N GLU A 7 7.66 -5.38 -25.66
CA GLU A 7 6.79 -6.29 -24.92
C GLU A 7 6.81 -5.84 -23.46
N GLN A 8 5.77 -5.15 -23.02
CA GLN A 8 5.48 -5.01 -21.60
C GLN A 8 5.06 -6.37 -21.07
N GLU A 9 6.01 -7.17 -20.58
CA GLU A 9 5.71 -8.31 -19.73
C GLU A 9 4.87 -7.81 -18.55
N SER A 10 3.63 -8.28 -18.46
CA SER A 10 2.71 -7.95 -17.37
C SER A 10 3.15 -8.69 -16.10
N LEU A 11 4.09 -8.11 -15.38
CA LEU A 11 4.57 -8.64 -14.10
C LEU A 11 3.45 -8.62 -13.05
N THR A 12 3.42 -9.64 -12.20
CA THR A 12 2.50 -9.69 -11.08
C THR A 12 2.92 -8.69 -9.99
N ILE A 13 1.99 -8.23 -9.14
CA ILE A 13 2.28 -7.31 -8.01
C ILE A 13 3.43 -7.83 -7.13
N GLU A 14 3.51 -9.14 -6.92
CA GLU A 14 4.53 -9.77 -6.09
C GLU A 14 5.91 -9.73 -6.76
N GLU A 15 6.01 -10.08 -8.04
CA GLU A 15 7.26 -10.00 -8.81
C GLU A 15 7.72 -8.55 -8.93
N GLU A 16 6.80 -7.61 -9.13
CA GLU A 16 7.13 -6.20 -9.22
C GLU A 16 7.56 -5.62 -7.86
N TYR A 17 6.97 -6.08 -6.76
CA TYR A 17 7.42 -5.77 -5.41
C TYR A 17 8.84 -6.30 -5.14
N ILE A 18 9.10 -7.56 -5.49
CA ILE A 18 10.43 -8.18 -5.40
C ILE A 18 11.43 -7.39 -6.25
N ASN A 19 11.07 -7.00 -7.47
CA ASN A 19 11.93 -6.21 -8.35
C ASN A 19 12.22 -4.81 -7.76
N THR A 20 11.22 -4.19 -7.10
CA THR A 20 11.35 -2.91 -6.40
C THR A 20 12.27 -3.04 -5.16
N LEU A 21 12.24 -4.18 -4.46
CA LEU A 21 13.16 -4.49 -3.35
C LEU A 21 14.58 -4.80 -3.83
N HIS A 22 14.73 -5.51 -4.96
CA HIS A 22 16.03 -5.84 -5.55
C HIS A 22 16.73 -4.61 -6.14
N THR A 23 15.98 -3.60 -6.56
CA THR A 23 16.50 -2.31 -7.06
C THR A 23 16.83 -1.32 -5.94
N ARG A 24 17.46 -1.79 -4.85
CA ARG A 24 18.00 -1.00 -3.72
C ARG A 24 18.87 0.20 -4.13
N SER A 25 19.33 0.25 -5.38
CA SER A 25 20.16 1.33 -5.95
C SER A 25 19.38 2.44 -6.67
N HIS A 26 18.10 2.25 -7.04
CA HIS A 26 17.39 3.16 -7.95
C HIS A 26 16.40 4.13 -7.28
N ALA A 27 16.05 3.94 -5.99
CA ALA A 27 15.30 4.96 -5.26
C ALA A 27 16.03 6.31 -5.26
N ARG A 28 17.37 6.31 -5.13
CA ARG A 28 18.19 7.52 -5.29
C ARG A 28 18.24 8.07 -6.72
N PHE A 29 17.98 7.24 -7.74
CA PHE A 29 18.02 7.69 -9.14
C PHE A 29 16.73 8.43 -9.54
N PHE A 30 15.59 8.10 -8.93
CA PHE A 30 14.34 8.85 -9.10
C PHE A 30 14.28 10.15 -8.28
N PHE A 31 15.16 10.31 -7.28
CA PHE A 31 15.14 11.45 -6.35
C PHE A 31 16.46 12.24 -6.27
N SER A 32 17.43 12.01 -7.16
CA SER A 32 18.64 12.84 -7.23
C SER A 32 18.33 14.20 -7.87
N PRO A 33 18.71 15.34 -7.27
CA PRO A 33 18.42 16.66 -7.81
C PRO A 33 19.35 16.94 -8.99
N ARG A 34 19.02 16.44 -10.19
CA ARG A 34 19.59 17.00 -11.41
C ARG A 34 19.02 18.41 -11.56
N LYS A 35 19.90 19.39 -11.32
CA LYS A 35 19.71 20.81 -11.63
C LYS A 35 19.48 21.00 -13.13
N HIS A 36 18.31 20.65 -13.63
CA HIS A 36 17.75 21.17 -14.87
C HIS A 36 16.24 21.01 -14.77
N GLN A 37 15.59 22.11 -14.37
CA GLN A 37 14.23 22.49 -14.76
C GLN A 37 13.21 21.35 -14.78
N PHE A 38 12.83 20.88 -13.59
CA PHE A 38 11.55 20.21 -13.40
C PHE A 38 10.74 21.06 -12.44
N ASP A 39 9.73 21.72 -12.98
CA ASP A 39 8.71 22.40 -12.22
C ASP A 39 8.07 21.42 -11.21
N ASP A 40 7.99 21.90 -9.98
CA ASP A 40 7.16 21.47 -8.85
C ASP A 40 6.71 19.97 -8.77
N PRO A 41 7.26 19.17 -7.84
CA PRO A 41 6.80 17.80 -7.58
C PRO A 41 5.37 17.71 -7.00
N GLN A 42 4.69 18.83 -6.76
CA GLN A 42 3.27 18.85 -6.44
C GLN A 42 2.36 18.47 -7.62
N GLN A 43 2.80 18.57 -8.89
CA GLN A 43 1.89 18.40 -10.04
C GLN A 43 1.81 16.99 -10.64
N GLN A 44 2.78 16.09 -10.43
CA GLN A 44 2.68 14.71 -10.96
C GLN A 44 1.97 13.73 -10.02
N GLN A 45 1.64 14.17 -8.80
CA GLN A 45 0.64 13.51 -7.94
C GLN A 45 -0.73 14.14 -8.16
N GLU A 46 -1.07 14.46 -9.42
CA GLU A 46 -2.46 14.58 -9.81
C GLU A 46 -3.15 13.29 -9.36
N GLU A 47 -3.92 13.50 -8.30
CA GLU A 47 -5.07 12.73 -7.88
C GLU A 47 -5.55 11.90 -9.08
N ILE A 48 -5.28 10.60 -9.06
CA ILE A 48 -6.07 9.66 -9.86
C ILE A 48 -7.45 9.69 -9.18
N VAL A 49 -8.18 10.76 -9.45
CA VAL A 49 -9.59 10.92 -9.22
C VAL A 49 -10.19 9.70 -9.89
N ILE A 50 -10.88 8.90 -9.09
CA ILE A 50 -11.69 7.80 -9.60
C ILE A 50 -12.59 8.45 -10.66
N THR A 51 -12.25 8.24 -11.93
CA THR A 51 -12.95 8.90 -13.04
C THR A 51 -14.41 8.50 -12.90
N PRO A 52 -15.40 9.41 -13.07
CA PRO A 52 -16.81 9.10 -12.90
C PRO A 52 -17.24 7.87 -13.71
N ASP A 53 -16.52 7.53 -14.78
CA ASP A 53 -16.73 6.34 -15.60
C ASP A 53 -16.32 5.03 -14.91
N VAL A 54 -15.24 5.00 -14.10
CA VAL A 54 -14.86 3.83 -13.28
C VAL A 54 -15.95 3.55 -12.23
N GLN A 55 -16.47 4.61 -11.61
CA GLN A 55 -17.53 4.53 -10.63
C GLN A 55 -18.89 4.12 -11.26
N ARG A 56 -19.18 4.62 -12.47
CA ARG A 56 -20.39 4.23 -13.25
C ARG A 56 -20.31 2.79 -13.75
N MET A 57 -19.12 2.27 -14.04
CA MET A 57 -18.92 0.88 -14.46
C MET A 57 -19.11 -0.12 -13.32
N MET A 58 -18.71 0.23 -12.09
CA MET A 58 -18.95 -0.60 -10.90
C MET A 58 -20.45 -0.87 -10.68
N HIS A 59 -21.26 0.20 -10.69
CA HIS A 59 -22.70 0.19 -10.40
C HIS A 59 -23.57 -0.68 -11.31
N LYS A 60 -23.09 -1.05 -12.51
CA LYS A 60 -23.89 -1.83 -13.46
C LYS A 60 -23.68 -3.34 -13.37
N ARG A 61 -22.70 -3.85 -12.61
CA ARG A 61 -22.26 -5.26 -12.74
C ARG A 61 -22.00 -6.04 -11.46
N THR A 62 -21.93 -5.42 -10.28
CA THR A 62 -21.42 -6.10 -9.07
C THR A 62 -22.37 -6.06 -7.87
N SER A 63 -22.07 -6.86 -6.84
CA SER A 63 -22.79 -6.84 -5.56
C SER A 63 -22.34 -5.60 -4.77
N SER A 64 -23.22 -4.91 -4.06
CA SER A 64 -22.86 -3.76 -3.19
C SER A 64 -21.61 -4.01 -2.31
N GLU A 65 -21.45 -5.22 -1.78
CA GLU A 65 -20.29 -5.63 -0.99
C GLU A 65 -18.94 -5.58 -1.73
N ILE A 66 -18.93 -5.82 -3.04
CA ILE A 66 -17.70 -5.85 -3.85
C ILE A 66 -17.29 -4.43 -4.21
N GLU A 67 -18.28 -3.58 -4.52
CA GLU A 67 -18.04 -2.13 -4.67
C GLU A 67 -17.47 -1.54 -3.38
N LEU A 68 -18.03 -1.94 -2.24
CA LEU A 68 -17.57 -1.52 -0.93
C LEU A 68 -16.16 -2.03 -0.61
N ALA A 69 -15.81 -3.26 -1.02
CA ALA A 69 -14.45 -3.79 -0.86
C ALA A 69 -13.42 -3.04 -1.72
N MET A 70 -13.76 -2.69 -2.96
CA MET A 70 -12.88 -1.92 -3.85
C MET A 70 -12.74 -0.46 -3.40
N ALA A 71 -13.83 0.17 -2.94
CA ALA A 71 -13.76 1.51 -2.35
C ALA A 71 -12.86 1.52 -1.12
N ALA A 72 -13.04 0.55 -0.21
CA ALA A 72 -12.20 0.42 0.98
C ALA A 72 -10.71 0.22 0.64
N TYR A 73 -10.39 -0.50 -0.44
CA TYR A 73 -9.02 -0.64 -0.95
C TYR A 73 -8.41 0.72 -1.31
N PHE A 74 -9.09 1.51 -2.13
CA PHE A 74 -8.58 2.80 -2.56
C PHE A 74 -8.48 3.79 -1.41
N ASP A 75 -9.49 3.85 -0.53
CA ASP A 75 -9.48 4.71 0.65
C ASP A 75 -8.28 4.42 1.56
N ALA A 76 -7.99 3.15 1.86
CA ALA A 76 -6.83 2.81 2.67
C ALA A 76 -5.50 3.05 1.96
N SER A 77 -5.43 2.82 0.66
CA SER A 77 -4.24 3.17 -0.12
C SER A 77 -3.95 4.67 -0.09
N ALA A 78 -4.99 5.51 -0.10
CA ALA A 78 -4.88 6.97 0.00
C ALA A 78 -4.42 7.40 1.41
N GLU A 79 -5.04 6.85 2.46
CA GLU A 79 -4.65 7.12 3.85
C GLU A 79 -3.19 6.71 4.13
N ALA A 80 -2.77 5.56 3.63
CA ALA A 80 -1.39 5.11 3.75
C ALA A 80 -0.40 6.03 3.01
N SER A 81 -0.78 6.54 1.84
CA SER A 81 0.03 7.53 1.12
C SER A 81 0.18 8.82 1.92
N GLU A 82 -0.89 9.26 2.58
CA GLU A 82 -0.88 10.46 3.42
C GLU A 82 0.04 10.30 4.64
N ILE A 83 -0.01 9.14 5.30
CA ILE A 83 0.92 8.83 6.39
C ILE A 83 2.36 8.84 5.90
N CYS A 84 2.65 8.23 4.76
CA CYS A 84 3.99 8.31 4.17
C CYS A 84 4.45 9.75 3.94
N ARG A 85 3.56 10.65 3.48
CA ARG A 85 3.91 12.08 3.32
C ARG A 85 4.19 12.76 4.66
N GLN A 86 3.36 12.51 5.67
CA GLN A 86 3.58 13.03 7.01
C GLN A 86 4.91 12.53 7.59
N LEU A 87 5.31 11.28 7.30
CA LEU A 87 6.60 10.75 7.72
C LEU A 87 7.77 11.46 7.06
N LEU A 88 7.69 11.76 5.77
CA LEU A 88 8.74 12.53 5.09
C LEU A 88 8.92 13.92 5.72
N ALA A 89 7.83 14.58 6.12
CA ALA A 89 7.88 15.83 6.87
C ALA A 89 8.53 15.64 8.26
N ASN A 90 8.17 14.58 8.99
CA ASN A 90 8.76 14.26 10.29
C ASN A 90 10.25 13.91 10.21
N ILE A 91 10.69 13.22 9.15
CA ILE A 91 12.11 12.93 8.88
C ILE A 91 12.86 14.23 8.63
N THR A 92 12.27 15.16 7.87
CA THR A 92 12.86 16.48 7.61
C THR A 92 13.02 17.27 8.91
N ASN A 93 12.01 17.27 9.78
CA ASN A 93 12.08 17.88 11.10
C ASN A 93 13.17 17.22 11.96
N THR A 94 13.25 15.89 11.94
CA THR A 94 14.30 15.12 12.65
C THR A 94 15.71 15.53 12.22
N ARG A 95 15.94 15.80 10.93
CA ARG A 95 17.22 16.30 10.43
C ARG A 95 17.56 17.66 11.04
N SER A 96 16.61 18.59 11.06
CA SER A 96 16.78 19.90 11.69
C SER A 96 17.10 19.77 13.18
N ASN A 97 16.38 18.90 13.91
CA ASN A 97 16.64 18.62 15.32
C ASN A 97 18.06 18.11 15.56
N TYR A 98 18.55 17.25 14.68
CA TYR A 98 19.92 16.76 14.74
C TYR A 98 20.97 17.83 14.45
N LEU A 99 20.69 18.80 13.57
CA LEU A 99 21.58 19.95 13.37
C LEU A 99 21.65 20.82 14.63
N SER A 100 20.51 21.08 15.28
CA SER A 100 20.48 21.76 16.58
C SER A 100 21.28 20.99 17.64
N MET A 101 21.17 19.66 17.65
CA MET A 101 21.95 18.80 18.55
C MET A 101 23.45 18.92 18.29
N ASP A 102 23.91 19.01 17.03
CA ASP A 102 25.34 19.24 16.73
C ASP A 102 25.82 20.58 17.30
N THR A 103 25.03 21.65 17.13
CA THR A 103 25.35 22.97 17.69
C THR A 103 25.45 22.92 19.22
N PHE A 104 24.53 22.22 19.88
CA PHE A 104 24.58 22.00 21.31
C PHE A 104 25.84 21.22 21.74
N LEU A 105 26.15 20.13 21.06
CA LEU A 105 27.32 19.29 21.38
C LEU A 105 28.64 20.02 21.14
N ALA A 106 28.71 20.92 20.17
CA ALA A 106 29.84 21.82 19.97
C ALA A 106 29.97 22.78 21.16
N SER A 107 28.87 23.44 21.57
CA SER A 107 28.90 24.39 22.69
C SER A 107 29.32 23.77 24.03
N ILE A 108 28.94 22.53 24.32
CA ILE A 108 29.43 21.81 25.52
C ILE A 108 30.92 21.52 25.43
N SER A 109 31.40 21.16 24.23
CA SER A 109 32.83 20.89 24.02
C SER A 109 33.67 22.15 24.20
N ASP A 110 33.13 23.31 23.82
CA ASP A 110 33.79 24.61 23.99
C ASP A 110 33.72 25.13 25.44
N CYS A 111 32.65 24.81 26.19
CA CYS A 111 32.59 25.10 27.64
C CYS A 111 33.72 24.42 28.43
N ALA A 112 34.20 23.26 27.95
CA ALA A 112 35.33 22.54 28.54
C ALA A 112 36.63 23.36 28.58
N THR A 113 36.72 24.41 27.76
CA THR A 113 37.93 25.21 27.58
C THR A 113 37.75 26.68 27.98
N SER A 114 36.52 27.15 28.30
CA SER A 114 36.28 28.53 28.74
C SER A 114 35.01 28.70 29.60
N ALA A 115 35.17 29.32 30.78
CA ALA A 115 34.13 29.52 31.80
C ALA A 115 32.98 30.47 31.40
N ARG A 116 33.13 31.25 30.32
CA ARG A 116 32.13 32.28 29.92
C ARG A 116 31.01 31.74 29.03
N THR A 117 31.03 30.44 28.73
CA THR A 117 30.22 29.76 27.71
C THR A 117 29.14 28.84 28.31
N THR A 118 29.16 28.62 29.62
CA THR A 118 28.28 27.67 30.33
C THR A 118 26.81 28.07 30.31
N ALA A 119 26.49 29.36 30.43
CA ALA A 119 25.12 29.88 30.38
C ALA A 119 24.45 29.76 28.99
N THR A 120 25.22 29.86 27.90
CA THR A 120 24.70 29.73 26.53
C THR A 120 24.51 28.26 26.14
N ALA A 121 25.44 27.38 26.51
CA ALA A 121 25.30 25.93 26.30
C ALA A 121 24.10 25.33 27.04
N THR A 122 23.72 25.89 28.18
CA THR A 122 22.62 25.40 29.03
C THR A 122 21.26 25.91 28.59
N ALA A 123 21.14 27.19 28.18
CA ALA A 123 19.96 27.68 27.49
C ALA A 123 19.70 26.90 26.18
N MET A 124 20.77 26.58 25.43
CA MET A 124 20.66 25.74 24.25
C MET A 124 20.34 24.28 24.57
N GLY A 125 20.85 23.69 25.65
CA GLY A 125 20.55 22.29 26.01
C GLY A 125 19.11 22.03 26.44
N ILE A 126 18.52 22.99 27.18
CA ILE A 126 17.10 22.95 27.54
C ILE A 126 16.23 23.20 26.28
N GLY A 127 16.67 24.09 25.38
CA GLY A 127 16.01 24.33 24.09
C GLY A 127 16.22 23.24 23.02
N CYS A 128 17.28 22.44 23.12
CA CYS A 128 17.61 21.35 22.18
C CYS A 128 16.91 20.04 22.50
N SER A 129 16.16 19.96 23.61
CA SER A 129 15.13 18.93 23.82
C SER A 129 13.99 19.15 22.82
N SER A 130 14.28 18.95 21.53
CA SER A 130 13.31 19.05 20.46
C SER A 130 12.24 17.98 20.68
N SER A 131 10.97 18.38 20.55
CA SER A 131 9.85 17.44 20.63
C SER A 131 10.04 16.32 19.62
N ASN A 132 9.91 15.07 20.05
CA ASN A 132 9.99 13.91 19.19
C ASN A 132 8.90 13.99 18.10
N PRO A 133 9.25 14.16 16.81
CA PRO A 133 8.27 14.28 15.72
C PRO A 133 7.51 12.97 15.47
N PHE A 134 8.00 11.86 16.03
CA PHE A 134 7.37 10.53 15.98
C PHE A 134 6.72 10.14 17.32
N GLY A 135 6.30 11.12 18.13
CA GLY A 135 5.70 10.90 19.43
C GLY A 135 4.36 10.13 19.41
N GLY A 136 3.64 10.16 20.54
CA GLY A 136 2.46 9.31 20.76
C GLY A 136 1.37 9.40 19.69
N ALA A 137 1.15 10.59 19.11
CA ALA A 137 0.19 10.78 18.02
C ALA A 137 0.55 9.97 16.76
N THR A 138 1.84 9.98 16.38
CA THR A 138 2.37 9.24 15.22
C THR A 138 2.33 7.73 15.46
N ARG A 139 2.65 7.25 16.67
CA ARG A 139 2.50 5.81 17.01
C ARG A 139 1.04 5.36 16.97
N GLY A 140 0.12 6.21 17.42
CA GLY A 140 -1.32 5.96 17.37
C GLY A 140 -1.89 5.89 15.94
N SER A 141 -1.37 6.71 15.01
CA SER A 141 -1.79 6.66 13.61
C SER A 141 -1.30 5.38 12.90
N PHE A 142 -0.06 4.93 13.16
CA PHE A 142 0.44 3.66 12.61
C PHE A 142 -0.38 2.46 13.02
N ARG A 143 -0.67 2.33 14.31
CA ARG A 143 -1.46 1.19 14.81
C ARG A 143 -2.85 1.16 14.16
N ARG A 144 -3.49 2.34 14.07
CA ARG A 144 -4.80 2.49 13.42
C ARG A 144 -4.77 2.04 11.96
N VAL A 145 -3.71 2.38 11.23
CA VAL A 145 -3.56 2.02 9.81
C VAL A 145 -3.19 0.57 9.61
N GLN A 146 -2.35 -0.01 10.46
CA GLN A 146 -2.09 -1.45 10.46
C GLN A 146 -3.38 -2.26 10.71
N ASP A 147 -4.16 -1.87 11.73
CA ASP A 147 -5.44 -2.52 12.05
C ASP A 147 -6.42 -2.41 10.86
N ARG A 148 -6.43 -1.25 10.18
CA ARG A 148 -7.28 -1.01 9.00
C ARG A 148 -6.84 -1.84 7.80
N PHE A 149 -5.55 -1.95 7.52
CA PHE A 149 -5.01 -2.83 6.48
C PHE A 149 -5.34 -4.30 6.73
N ALA A 150 -5.24 -4.77 7.98
CA ALA A 150 -5.63 -6.12 8.35
C ALA A 150 -7.13 -6.37 8.11
N SER A 151 -7.98 -5.42 8.51
CA SER A 151 -9.43 -5.46 8.29
C SER A 151 -9.79 -5.50 6.79
N ILE A 152 -9.15 -4.67 5.97
CA ILE A 152 -9.41 -4.57 4.53
C ILE A 152 -8.94 -5.82 3.81
N LEU A 153 -7.74 -6.33 4.12
CA LEU A 153 -7.28 -7.59 3.56
C LEU A 153 -8.26 -8.73 3.87
N GLN A 154 -8.84 -8.74 5.08
CA GLN A 154 -9.86 -9.70 5.45
C GLN A 154 -11.17 -9.50 4.67
N ALA A 155 -11.60 -8.26 4.44
CA ALA A 155 -12.76 -7.94 3.62
C ALA A 155 -12.59 -8.39 2.16
N ILE A 156 -11.43 -8.12 1.56
CA ILE A 156 -11.08 -8.55 0.20
C ILE A 156 -11.01 -10.08 0.12
N ARG A 157 -10.42 -10.77 1.11
CA ARG A 157 -10.41 -12.24 1.15
C ARG A 157 -11.82 -12.83 1.24
N ARG A 158 -12.70 -12.23 2.05
CA ARG A 158 -14.10 -12.65 2.15
C ARG A 158 -14.85 -12.45 0.83
N SER A 159 -14.68 -11.30 0.17
CA SER A 159 -15.33 -11.02 -1.12
C SER A 159 -14.80 -11.96 -2.22
N HIS A 160 -13.50 -12.24 -2.25
CA HIS A 160 -12.88 -13.20 -3.16
C HIS A 160 -13.50 -14.61 -2.98
N GLY A 161 -13.61 -15.11 -1.74
CA GLY A 161 -14.26 -16.39 -1.45
C GLY A 161 -15.74 -16.45 -1.89
N LYS A 162 -16.46 -15.34 -1.76
CA LYS A 162 -17.86 -15.21 -2.21
C LYS A 162 -17.98 -15.24 -3.73
N VAL A 163 -17.10 -14.54 -4.45
CA VAL A 163 -17.03 -14.57 -5.92
C VAL A 163 -16.67 -15.96 -6.42
N ALA A 164 -15.67 -16.62 -5.84
CA ALA A 164 -15.27 -17.98 -6.19
C ALA A 164 -16.44 -18.97 -6.00
N ARG A 165 -17.21 -18.84 -4.92
CA ARG A 165 -18.44 -19.65 -4.72
C ARG A 165 -19.49 -19.38 -5.80
N ARG A 166 -19.76 -18.11 -6.14
CA ARG A 166 -20.71 -17.74 -7.19
C ARG A 166 -20.26 -18.27 -8.57
N LEU A 167 -18.96 -18.22 -8.87
CA LEU A 167 -18.39 -18.74 -10.10
C LEU A 167 -18.55 -20.25 -10.19
N ARG A 168 -18.27 -20.99 -9.11
CA ARG A 168 -18.51 -22.44 -9.02
C ARG A 168 -19.97 -22.80 -9.32
N VAL A 169 -20.92 -22.08 -8.72
CA VAL A 169 -22.37 -22.28 -8.97
C VAL A 169 -22.73 -21.99 -10.43
N ALA A 170 -22.28 -20.86 -10.99
CA ALA A 170 -22.55 -20.50 -12.38
C ALA A 170 -22.00 -21.56 -13.37
N ASN A 171 -20.81 -22.10 -13.09
CA ASN A 171 -20.21 -23.16 -13.90
C ASN A 171 -20.96 -24.50 -13.75
N ALA A 172 -21.41 -24.85 -12.54
CA ALA A 172 -22.23 -26.05 -12.31
C ALA A 172 -23.57 -25.97 -13.06
N VAL A 173 -24.26 -24.82 -12.99
CA VAL A 173 -25.51 -24.58 -13.75
C VAL A 173 -25.28 -24.70 -15.24
N ARG A 174 -24.18 -24.14 -15.76
CA ARG A 174 -23.82 -24.28 -17.18
C ARG A 174 -23.57 -25.74 -17.57
N ARG A 175 -22.86 -26.50 -16.74
CA ARG A 175 -22.59 -27.93 -16.98
C ARG A 175 -23.89 -28.73 -16.99
N ALA A 176 -24.75 -28.55 -16.00
CA ALA A 176 -26.06 -29.20 -15.94
C ALA A 176 -26.92 -28.88 -17.17
N TRP A 177 -26.93 -27.61 -17.60
CA TRP A 177 -27.63 -27.21 -18.81
C TRP A 177 -27.09 -27.89 -20.07
N ARG A 178 -25.77 -27.94 -20.24
CA ARG A 178 -25.13 -28.62 -21.39
C ARG A 178 -25.53 -30.10 -21.43
N ALA A 179 -25.52 -30.78 -20.28
CA ALA A 179 -25.96 -32.16 -20.18
C ALA A 179 -27.45 -32.33 -20.57
N CYS A 180 -28.35 -31.48 -20.07
CA CYS A 180 -29.77 -31.51 -20.45
C CYS A 180 -29.99 -31.22 -21.94
N ALA A 181 -29.22 -30.31 -22.55
CA ALA A 181 -29.32 -30.00 -23.96
C ALA A 181 -28.89 -31.18 -24.85
N VAL A 182 -27.78 -31.84 -24.51
CA VAL A 182 -27.31 -33.05 -25.21
C VAL A 182 -28.33 -34.18 -25.09
N ALA A 183 -28.86 -34.41 -23.88
CA ALA A 183 -29.89 -35.44 -23.66
C ALA A 183 -31.17 -35.18 -24.48
N ALA A 184 -31.64 -33.92 -24.53
CA ALA A 184 -32.82 -33.55 -25.31
C ALA A 184 -32.60 -33.73 -26.83
N CYS A 185 -31.43 -33.35 -27.35
CA CYS A 185 -31.09 -33.60 -28.76
C CYS A 185 -30.97 -35.09 -29.08
N GLY A 186 -30.37 -35.88 -28.19
CA GLY A 186 -30.27 -37.34 -28.34
C GLY A 186 -31.64 -38.02 -28.38
N ALA A 187 -32.56 -37.62 -27.49
CA ALA A 187 -33.93 -38.13 -27.48
C ALA A 187 -34.71 -37.78 -28.76
N ALA A 188 -34.55 -36.55 -29.28
CA ALA A 188 -35.18 -36.12 -30.52
C ALA A 188 -34.66 -36.91 -31.74
N ALA A 189 -33.34 -37.17 -31.81
CA ALA A 189 -32.75 -37.98 -32.87
C ALA A 189 -33.26 -39.43 -32.82
N ALA A 190 -33.29 -40.05 -31.64
CA ALA A 190 -33.82 -41.41 -31.46
C ALA A 190 -35.30 -41.52 -31.87
N ALA A 191 -36.13 -40.53 -31.52
CA ALA A 191 -37.52 -40.48 -31.93
C ALA A 191 -37.68 -40.35 -33.46
N SER A 192 -36.80 -39.62 -34.15
CA SER A 192 -36.86 -39.50 -35.62
C SER A 192 -36.53 -40.78 -36.37
N VAL A 193 -35.69 -41.66 -35.80
CA VAL A 193 -35.29 -42.94 -36.40
C VAL A 193 -36.31 -44.05 -36.15
N ALA A 194 -37.15 -43.93 -35.11
CA ALA A 194 -38.18 -44.92 -34.79
C ALA A 194 -39.49 -44.77 -35.60
N VAL A 195 -39.63 -43.72 -36.43
CA VAL A 195 -40.87 -43.38 -37.15
C VAL A 195 -40.87 -43.66 -38.68
N PRO A 196 -40.04 -44.55 -39.28
CA PRO A 196 -40.32 -45.00 -40.66
C PRO A 196 -41.50 -45.96 -40.80
N ALA A 197 -42.02 -46.55 -39.72
CA ALA A 197 -43.05 -47.59 -39.81
C ALA A 197 -44.51 -47.08 -39.80
N HIS A 198 -44.76 -45.78 -39.53
CA HIS A 198 -46.12 -45.24 -39.38
C HIS A 198 -46.46 -44.01 -40.25
N LEU A 199 -45.55 -43.51 -41.09
CA LEU A 199 -45.73 -42.24 -41.83
C LEU A 199 -46.16 -42.35 -43.30
N LEU A 200 -46.59 -43.52 -43.77
CA LEU A 200 -47.17 -43.62 -45.13
C LEU A 200 -48.66 -43.25 -45.21
N PHE A 201 -49.33 -42.84 -44.13
CA PHE A 201 -50.80 -42.65 -44.16
C PHE A 201 -51.36 -41.27 -43.77
N LEU A 202 -50.55 -40.32 -43.28
CA LEU A 202 -51.05 -38.96 -42.98
C LEU A 202 -50.07 -37.88 -43.45
N GLY A 203 -49.90 -37.79 -44.76
CA GLY A 203 -49.48 -36.54 -45.39
C GLY A 203 -50.62 -35.52 -45.33
N LEU A 204 -50.28 -34.27 -45.01
CA LEU A 204 -51.04 -33.04 -45.31
C LEU A 204 -51.76 -32.27 -44.17
N LEU A 205 -51.70 -32.64 -42.89
CA LEU A 205 -52.31 -31.80 -41.82
C LEU A 205 -51.42 -31.44 -40.63
N VAL A 206 -50.09 -31.44 -40.78
CA VAL A 206 -49.13 -31.01 -39.74
C VAL A 206 -48.24 -29.86 -40.22
N GLY A 207 -48.81 -28.89 -40.93
CA GLY A 207 -48.28 -27.52 -40.96
C GLY A 207 -49.25 -26.65 -40.16
N PRO A 208 -48.88 -25.90 -39.10
CA PRO A 208 -47.58 -25.36 -38.69
C PRO A 208 -47.32 -25.48 -37.16
N ALA A 209 -47.44 -26.66 -36.55
CA ALA A 209 -47.22 -26.80 -35.09
C ALA A 209 -45.73 -26.78 -34.66
N ALA A 210 -44.80 -27.00 -35.59
CA ALA A 210 -43.36 -26.97 -35.31
C ALA A 210 -42.81 -25.56 -35.01
N MET A 211 -43.54 -24.50 -35.38
CA MET A 211 -43.16 -23.10 -35.08
C MET A 211 -43.60 -22.61 -33.69
N ALA A 212 -44.52 -23.32 -33.02
CA ALA A 212 -44.99 -22.98 -31.67
C ALA A 212 -43.98 -23.34 -30.56
N LEU A 213 -42.94 -24.14 -30.85
CA LEU A 213 -41.82 -24.43 -29.94
C LEU A 213 -40.75 -23.31 -29.89
N CYS A 214 -40.82 -22.33 -30.78
CA CYS A 214 -39.81 -21.27 -30.89
C CYS A 214 -39.76 -20.23 -29.75
N PRO A 215 -40.80 -19.95 -28.93
CA PRO A 215 -40.65 -19.03 -27.81
C PRO A 215 -39.78 -19.60 -26.68
N MET A 216 -39.88 -20.91 -26.41
CA MET A 216 -39.15 -21.57 -25.31
C MET A 216 -37.67 -21.78 -25.65
N ALA A 217 -37.35 -22.12 -26.90
CA ALA A 217 -35.96 -22.23 -27.37
C ALA A 217 -35.24 -20.86 -27.37
N LEU A 218 -35.91 -19.77 -27.79
CA LEU A 218 -35.38 -18.40 -27.72
C LEU A 218 -35.22 -17.90 -26.27
N LYS A 219 -36.19 -18.16 -25.38
CA LYS A 219 -36.07 -17.88 -23.93
C LYS A 219 -34.95 -18.69 -23.28
N ARG A 220 -34.76 -19.95 -23.68
CA ARG A 220 -33.63 -20.81 -23.25
C ARG A 220 -32.28 -20.27 -23.74
N ARG A 221 -32.17 -19.81 -25.01
CA ARG A 221 -30.93 -19.21 -25.56
C ARG A 221 -30.55 -17.89 -24.85
N ARG A 222 -31.53 -17.05 -24.50
CA ARG A 222 -31.28 -15.82 -23.69
C ARG A 222 -30.80 -16.13 -22.26
N LYS A 223 -31.31 -17.19 -21.61
CA LYS A 223 -30.79 -17.64 -20.29
C LYS A 223 -29.35 -18.20 -20.39
N MET A 224 -28.97 -18.77 -21.52
CA MET A 224 -27.62 -19.30 -21.76
C MET A 224 -26.58 -18.20 -22.01
N SER A 225 -26.91 -17.16 -22.78
CA SER A 225 -26.01 -16.00 -22.97
C SER A 225 -25.79 -15.22 -21.66
N THR A 226 -26.82 -15.11 -20.82
CA THR A 226 -26.74 -14.44 -19.51
C THR A 226 -25.93 -15.23 -18.49
N ALA A 227 -26.05 -16.57 -18.43
CA ALA A 227 -25.20 -17.41 -17.57
C ALA A 227 -23.75 -17.47 -18.04
N ALA A 228 -23.52 -17.41 -19.36
CA ALA A 228 -22.20 -17.29 -19.96
C ALA A 228 -21.52 -15.97 -19.56
N ALA A 229 -22.20 -14.86 -19.82
CA ALA A 229 -21.75 -13.52 -19.47
C ALA A 229 -21.56 -13.32 -17.96
N ARG A 230 -22.39 -13.97 -17.13
CA ARG A 230 -22.27 -13.89 -15.67
C ARG A 230 -21.04 -14.61 -15.15
N SER A 231 -20.64 -15.76 -15.72
CA SER A 231 -19.41 -16.41 -15.27
C SER A 231 -18.17 -15.63 -15.69
N THR A 232 -18.17 -15.05 -16.90
CA THR A 232 -17.02 -14.28 -17.38
C THR A 232 -16.88 -13.00 -16.55
N ALA A 233 -17.99 -12.34 -16.22
CA ALA A 233 -18.00 -11.22 -15.28
C ALA A 233 -17.48 -11.61 -13.88
N LEU A 234 -17.90 -12.77 -13.34
CA LEU A 234 -17.43 -13.25 -12.03
C LEU A 234 -15.95 -13.64 -12.05
N ALA A 235 -15.46 -14.25 -13.13
CA ALA A 235 -14.04 -14.59 -13.27
C ALA A 235 -13.17 -13.31 -13.31
N ARG A 236 -13.59 -12.30 -14.06
CA ARG A 236 -12.92 -10.98 -14.10
C ARG A 236 -12.91 -10.30 -12.74
N LEU A 237 -14.04 -10.34 -12.04
CA LEU A 237 -14.15 -9.77 -10.70
C LEU A 237 -13.26 -10.51 -9.69
N GLN A 238 -13.05 -11.81 -9.90
CA GLN A 238 -12.13 -12.59 -9.09
C GLN A 238 -10.69 -12.13 -9.30
N GLU A 239 -10.28 -11.87 -10.54
CA GLU A 239 -8.96 -11.33 -10.90
C GLU A 239 -8.73 -9.94 -10.29
N GLN A 240 -9.71 -9.04 -10.37
CA GLN A 240 -9.64 -7.72 -9.74
C GLN A 240 -9.45 -7.79 -8.22
N LEU A 241 -10.20 -8.67 -7.56
CA LEU A 241 -10.09 -8.89 -6.12
C LEU A 241 -8.77 -9.57 -5.74
N ASP A 242 -8.23 -10.44 -6.60
CA ASP A 242 -6.91 -11.07 -6.41
C ASP A 242 -5.79 -10.02 -6.50
N THR A 243 -5.82 -9.16 -7.53
CA THR A 243 -4.90 -8.04 -7.70
C THR A 243 -5.01 -7.06 -6.51
N ALA A 244 -6.22 -6.69 -6.08
CA ALA A 244 -6.41 -5.84 -4.90
C ALA A 244 -5.94 -6.50 -3.60
N ALA A 245 -6.12 -7.82 -3.46
CA ALA A 245 -5.65 -8.57 -2.28
C ALA A 245 -4.12 -8.59 -2.21
N LYS A 246 -3.45 -8.87 -3.35
CA LYS A 246 -1.99 -8.82 -3.47
C LYS A 246 -1.46 -7.43 -3.16
N GLY A 247 -2.06 -6.39 -3.75
CA GLY A 247 -1.71 -4.99 -3.47
C GLY A 247 -1.83 -4.66 -1.99
N THR A 248 -2.94 -5.05 -1.36
CA THR A 248 -3.19 -4.78 0.08
C THR A 248 -2.18 -5.50 0.97
N TYR A 249 -1.85 -6.75 0.64
CA TYR A 249 -0.86 -7.54 1.38
C TYR A 249 0.52 -6.87 1.33
N VAL A 250 0.98 -6.53 0.13
CA VAL A 250 2.29 -5.89 -0.07
C VAL A 250 2.36 -4.53 0.63
N MET A 251 1.33 -3.69 0.50
CA MET A 251 1.26 -2.39 1.19
C MET A 251 1.30 -2.56 2.71
N GLY A 252 0.56 -3.53 3.26
CA GLY A 252 0.59 -3.85 4.68
C GLY A 252 1.99 -4.23 5.18
N ARG A 253 2.71 -5.07 4.43
CA ARG A 253 4.10 -5.45 4.74
C ARG A 253 5.08 -4.28 4.69
N GLY A 254 4.90 -3.37 3.73
CA GLY A 254 5.65 -2.13 3.66
C GLY A 254 5.43 -1.26 4.91
N MET A 255 4.16 -1.10 5.31
CA MET A 255 3.78 -0.32 6.49
C MET A 255 4.29 -0.91 7.80
N ASP A 256 4.32 -2.24 7.96
CA ASP A 256 4.93 -2.90 9.12
C ASP A 256 6.41 -2.56 9.26
N THR A 257 7.13 -2.58 8.13
CA THR A 257 8.57 -2.25 8.09
C THR A 257 8.80 -0.79 8.47
N VAL A 258 8.05 0.13 7.86
CA VAL A 258 8.11 1.56 8.16
C VAL A 258 7.77 1.83 9.63
N SER A 259 6.73 1.20 10.17
CA SER A 259 6.32 1.35 11.56
C SER A 259 7.41 0.91 12.55
N HIS A 260 8.08 -0.21 12.26
CA HIS A 260 9.19 -0.69 13.09
C HIS A 260 10.38 0.28 13.09
N LEU A 261 10.74 0.82 11.93
CA LEU A 261 11.80 1.83 11.81
C LEU A 261 11.44 3.13 12.54
N VAL A 262 10.19 3.59 12.41
CA VAL A 262 9.68 4.75 13.16
C VAL A 262 9.77 4.52 14.66
N ALA A 263 9.35 3.37 15.17
CA ALA A 263 9.42 3.06 16.59
C ALA A 263 10.87 3.11 17.09
N ARG A 264 11.80 2.46 16.37
CA ARG A 264 13.24 2.47 16.71
C ARG A 264 13.84 3.87 16.71
N LEU A 265 13.49 4.70 15.72
CA LEU A 265 13.98 6.08 15.60
C LEU A 265 13.39 6.97 16.68
N SER A 266 12.08 6.85 16.94
CA SER A 266 11.35 7.55 17.99
C SER A 266 11.97 7.28 19.36
N ASP A 267 12.18 6.00 19.72
CA ASP A 267 12.83 5.63 20.98
C ASP A 267 14.29 6.14 21.04
N GLY A 268 14.99 6.19 19.89
CA GLY A 268 16.33 6.77 19.77
C GLY A 268 16.37 8.25 20.11
N ILE A 269 15.50 9.04 19.49
CA ILE A 269 15.37 10.48 19.73
C ILE A 269 15.04 10.76 21.20
N GLU A 270 14.13 9.99 21.81
CA GLU A 270 13.79 10.16 23.23
C GLU A 270 14.97 9.87 24.16
N ARG A 271 15.72 8.80 23.90
CA ARG A 271 16.94 8.49 24.66
C ARG A 271 17.99 9.60 24.50
N GLU A 272 18.20 10.08 23.30
CA GLU A 272 19.19 11.12 23.00
C GLU A 272 18.82 12.46 23.62
N ASN A 273 17.56 12.85 23.55
CA ASN A 273 17.04 14.04 24.25
C ASN A 273 17.22 13.92 25.77
N ALA A 274 16.97 12.74 26.35
CA ALA A 274 17.20 12.50 27.77
C ALA A 274 18.69 12.59 28.14
N MET A 275 19.59 12.06 27.30
CA MET A 275 21.04 12.19 27.49
C MET A 275 21.49 13.65 27.38
N ALA A 276 21.01 14.38 26.37
CA ALA A 276 21.32 15.79 26.17
C ALA A 276 20.91 16.64 27.38
N ARG A 277 19.71 16.40 27.93
CA ARG A 277 19.22 17.08 29.13
C ARG A 277 20.12 16.80 30.33
N ARG A 278 20.50 15.54 30.55
CA ARG A 278 21.43 15.17 31.64
C ARG A 278 22.81 15.79 31.46
N CYS A 279 23.31 15.91 30.22
CA CYS A 279 24.56 16.63 29.93
C CYS A 279 24.44 18.10 30.37
N ALA A 280 23.35 18.77 30.00
CA ALA A 280 23.12 20.17 30.37
C ALA A 280 23.00 20.37 31.90
N GLU A 281 22.26 19.50 32.59
CA GLU A 281 22.12 19.52 34.05
C GLU A 281 23.47 19.34 34.78
N ARG A 282 24.33 18.44 34.28
CA ARG A 282 25.67 18.20 34.86
C ARG A 282 26.62 19.37 34.65
N VAL A 283 26.53 20.05 33.51
CA VAL A 283 27.30 21.28 33.24
C VAL A 283 26.85 22.39 34.19
N LEU A 284 25.55 22.54 34.44
CA LEU A 284 25.02 23.52 35.42
C LEU A 284 25.47 23.24 36.85
N ALA A 285 25.43 21.97 37.28
CA ALA A 285 25.80 21.59 38.64
C ALA A 285 27.32 21.79 38.94
N GLY A 286 28.15 21.81 37.91
CA GLY A 286 29.59 22.05 38.02
C GLY A 286 30.00 23.51 38.25
N ASP A 287 29.12 24.48 37.96
CA ASP A 287 29.37 25.92 38.16
C ASP A 287 29.07 26.40 39.60
N GLY A 288 28.62 25.51 40.49
CA GLY A 288 28.05 25.85 41.80
C GLY A 288 28.95 25.73 43.04
N ASP A 289 30.16 25.19 42.94
CA ASP A 289 31.06 25.03 44.10
C ASP A 289 32.41 25.71 43.86
N GLY A 290 32.50 26.96 44.31
CA GLY A 290 33.75 27.72 44.35
C GLY A 290 34.69 27.14 45.40
N GLY A 291 35.49 26.14 45.03
CA GLY A 291 36.47 25.54 45.93
C GLY A 291 37.37 24.50 45.27
N GLY A 292 38.49 24.95 44.70
CA GLY A 292 39.77 24.25 44.60
C GLY A 292 39.81 22.81 44.03
N ASP A 293 40.48 22.65 42.89
CA ASP A 293 41.11 21.39 42.42
C ASP A 293 40.18 20.28 41.88
N GLY A 294 38.87 20.50 41.81
CA GLY A 294 37.87 19.53 41.34
C GLY A 294 37.38 19.65 39.88
N GLU A 295 37.72 20.74 39.17
CA GLU A 295 37.15 21.12 37.86
C GLU A 295 37.30 20.03 36.77
N GLY A 296 38.38 19.24 36.82
CA GLY A 296 38.63 18.17 35.84
C GLY A 296 37.82 16.88 36.05
N ARG A 297 37.26 16.65 37.27
CA ARG A 297 36.71 15.35 37.65
C ARG A 297 35.26 15.13 37.22
N LEU A 298 34.46 16.20 37.16
CA LEU A 298 33.07 16.19 36.65
C LEU A 298 33.01 16.31 35.12
N PHE A 299 34.03 16.91 34.50
CA PHE A 299 34.08 17.11 33.06
C PHE A 299 34.41 15.84 32.26
N LEU A 300 35.17 14.91 32.86
CA LEU A 300 35.46 13.59 32.29
C LEU A 300 34.17 12.77 32.01
N PRO A 301 33.25 12.59 32.98
CA PRO A 301 31.94 11.97 32.75
C PRO A 301 31.08 12.67 31.70
N VAL A 302 31.05 14.01 31.67
CA VAL A 302 30.26 14.78 30.68
C VAL A 302 30.82 14.59 29.27
N ARG A 303 32.15 14.60 29.13
CA ARG A 303 32.82 14.35 27.84
C ARG A 303 32.53 12.95 27.29
N GLU A 304 32.53 11.94 28.15
CA GLU A 304 32.14 10.58 27.78
C GLU A 304 30.67 10.52 27.32
N MET A 305 29.76 11.13 28.09
CA MET A 305 28.34 11.23 27.72
C MET A 305 28.13 11.96 26.38
N VAL A 306 28.87 13.02 26.11
CA VAL A 306 28.84 13.73 24.83
C VAL A 306 29.32 12.85 23.69
N SER A 307 30.38 12.05 23.89
CA SER A 307 30.88 11.12 22.88
C SER A 307 29.87 10.02 22.55
N GLU A 308 29.21 9.46 23.58
CA GLU A 308 28.14 8.47 23.41
C GLU A 308 26.90 9.07 22.73
N LEU A 309 26.52 10.30 23.10
CA LEU A 309 25.43 11.02 22.47
C LEU A 309 25.72 11.27 20.97
N ARG A 310 26.94 11.71 20.61
CA ARG A 310 27.37 11.86 19.21
C ARG A 310 27.24 10.54 18.44
N ARG A 311 27.70 9.44 19.04
CA ARG A 311 27.60 8.09 18.44
C ARG A 311 26.16 7.68 18.23
N SER A 312 25.28 7.93 19.21
CA SER A 312 23.86 7.64 19.13
C SER A 312 23.19 8.46 18.02
N CYS A 313 23.37 9.79 18.01
CA CYS A 313 22.79 10.67 16.99
C CYS A 313 23.26 10.28 15.57
N SER A 314 24.52 9.89 15.41
CA SER A 314 25.03 9.38 14.12
C SER A 314 24.31 8.09 13.69
N SER A 315 24.07 7.16 14.62
CA SER A 315 23.31 5.95 14.34
C SER A 315 21.85 6.26 13.98
N SER A 316 21.23 7.20 14.68
CA SER A 316 19.83 7.58 14.45
C SER A 316 19.66 8.37 13.15
N ARG A 317 20.64 9.15 12.70
CA ARG A 317 20.65 9.75 11.34
C ARG A 317 20.65 8.69 10.25
N LYS A 318 21.50 7.67 10.37
CA LYS A 318 21.51 6.54 9.41
C LYS A 318 20.18 5.82 9.40
N LEU A 319 19.56 5.64 10.57
CA LEU A 319 18.23 5.05 10.67
C LEU A 319 17.14 5.94 10.05
N ALA A 320 17.27 7.26 10.13
CA ALA A 320 16.36 8.21 9.46
C ALA A 320 16.50 8.17 7.93
N GLU A 321 17.72 7.97 7.41
CA GLU A 321 17.96 7.73 5.98
C GLU A 321 17.33 6.40 5.53
N GLU A 322 17.54 5.32 6.29
CA GLU A 322 16.92 4.01 6.03
C GLU A 322 15.39 4.11 6.05
N LEU A 323 14.83 4.84 7.02
CA LEU A 323 13.40 5.09 7.11
C LEU A 323 12.88 5.85 5.89
N GLU A 324 13.57 6.90 5.44
CA GLU A 324 13.18 7.65 4.24
C GLU A 324 13.16 6.77 2.99
N GLU A 325 14.21 5.95 2.80
CA GLU A 325 14.28 5.00 1.69
C GLU A 325 13.07 4.05 1.71
N HIS A 326 12.73 3.50 2.87
CA HIS A 326 11.56 2.61 3.02
C HIS A 326 10.21 3.31 2.83
N VAL A 327 10.07 4.57 3.26
CA VAL A 327 8.85 5.37 3.05
C VAL A 327 8.66 5.66 1.56
N CYS A 328 9.72 6.03 0.85
CA CYS A 328 9.69 6.27 -0.59
C CYS A 328 9.34 5.00 -1.37
N LEU A 329 9.95 3.85 -1.01
CA LEU A 329 9.60 2.55 -1.58
C LEU A 329 8.12 2.23 -1.34
N CYS A 330 7.62 2.46 -0.12
CA CYS A 330 6.22 2.20 0.20
C CYS A 330 5.26 3.06 -0.65
N LEU A 331 5.54 4.35 -0.83
CA LEU A 331 4.77 5.23 -1.72
C LEU A 331 4.75 4.72 -3.16
N ALA A 332 5.91 4.34 -3.70
CA ALA A 332 6.02 3.81 -5.05
C ALA A 332 5.20 2.52 -5.22
N THR A 333 5.27 1.62 -4.24
CA THR A 333 4.50 0.37 -4.23
C THR A 333 3.00 0.62 -4.13
N ILE A 334 2.54 1.55 -3.28
CA ILE A 334 1.13 1.93 -3.19
C ILE A 334 0.63 2.46 -4.54
N HIS A 335 1.39 3.38 -5.15
CA HIS A 335 1.03 3.97 -6.44
C HIS A 335 0.91 2.90 -7.53
N ARG A 336 1.91 2.03 -7.67
CA ARG A 336 1.89 0.93 -8.66
C ARG A 336 0.74 -0.03 -8.44
N ALA A 337 0.50 -0.44 -7.19
CA ALA A 337 -0.61 -1.32 -6.87
C ALA A 337 -1.98 -0.67 -7.19
N ARG A 338 -2.13 0.64 -7.00
CA ARG A 338 -3.34 1.36 -7.46
C ARG A 338 -3.46 1.32 -8.98
N VAL A 339 -2.38 1.59 -9.71
CA VAL A 339 -2.37 1.55 -11.19
C VAL A 339 -2.72 0.17 -11.70
N LEU A 340 -2.17 -0.90 -11.13
CA LEU A 340 -2.47 -2.28 -11.51
C LEU A 340 -3.93 -2.66 -11.23
N VAL A 341 -4.48 -2.25 -10.08
CA VAL A 341 -5.89 -2.49 -9.81
C VAL A 341 -6.77 -1.71 -10.80
N ILE A 342 -6.43 -0.46 -11.10
CA ILE A 342 -7.16 0.35 -12.08
C ILE A 342 -7.04 -0.25 -13.48
N SER A 343 -5.88 -0.79 -13.87
CA SER A 343 -5.69 -1.44 -15.16
C SER A 343 -6.52 -2.72 -15.27
N GLU A 344 -6.60 -3.54 -14.21
CA GLU A 344 -7.52 -4.69 -14.16
C GLU A 344 -9.00 -4.26 -14.19
N MET A 345 -9.30 -3.07 -13.68
CA MET A 345 -10.62 -2.44 -13.81
C MET A 345 -10.88 -1.88 -15.21
N SER A 346 -9.84 -1.45 -15.93
CA SER A 346 -9.92 -0.76 -17.23
C SER A 346 -9.61 -1.63 -18.44
N LYS A 347 -9.13 -2.88 -18.28
CA LYS A 347 -9.22 -4.00 -19.26
C LYS A 347 -10.67 -4.28 -19.73
N GLN A 348 -11.60 -3.39 -19.38
CA GLN A 348 -13.03 -3.41 -19.53
C GLN A 348 -13.58 -2.44 -20.59
N ALA A 349 -12.76 -1.78 -21.42
CA ALA A 349 -13.28 -1.17 -22.66
C ALA A 349 -13.45 -2.23 -23.75
#